data_AF-A0A944N5W6-F1
#
_entry.id   AF-A0A944N5W6-F1
#
_cell.length_a   1.000
_cell.length_b   1.000
_cell.length_c   1.000
_cell.angle_alpha   90.00
_cell.angle_beta   90.00
_cell.angle_gamma   90.00
#
_symmetry.space_group_name_H-M   'P 1'
#
loop_
_entity.id
_entity.type
_entity.pdbx_description
1 polymer ?
#
loop_
_entity_poly.entity_id
_entity_poly.type
_entity_poly.pdbx_seq_one_letter_code
_entity_poly.pdbx_strand_id
1 'polypeptide(L)'
;MKRFEYARKPDGYWTPSRIRKEAKKYKTRTSFIKGASSAYNAARELEILDKVCVHMITTQKPKGYWTKDRIINEAKKYKTLADFRREGSAAYKAGYRRDMLSTINKLFK
;
A
#
# COMPACT_ATOMS: atom_id res chain seq x y z
N MET A 1 34.88 -3.78 -7.38
CA MET A 1 33.53 -3.44 -6.84
C MET A 1 33.70 -2.65 -5.55
N LYS A 2 33.29 -1.38 -5.49
CA LYS A 2 33.27 -0.63 -4.23
C LYS A 2 32.11 -1.17 -3.38
N ARG A 3 32.44 -1.85 -2.29
CA ARG A 3 31.46 -2.24 -1.26
C ARG A 3 31.08 -0.94 -0.55
N PHE A 4 29.92 -0.39 -0.88
CA PHE A 4 29.37 0.72 -0.12
C PHE A 4 29.11 0.22 1.30
N GLU A 5 29.95 0.62 2.25
CA GLU A 5 29.72 0.41 3.67
C GLU A 5 28.49 1.23 4.07
N TYR A 6 27.32 0.59 4.05
CA TYR A 6 26.18 1.13 4.76
C TYR A 6 26.40 0.86 6.24
N ALA A 7 27.19 1.73 6.88
CA ALA A 7 27.42 1.68 8.31
C ALA A 7 26.07 1.64 9.04
N ARG A 8 25.82 0.57 9.79
CA ARG A 8 24.64 0.45 10.65
C ARG A 8 24.70 1.60 11.65
N LYS A 9 23.60 2.36 11.74
CA LYS A 9 23.50 3.44 12.73
C LYS A 9 23.58 2.84 14.14
N PRO A 10 24.21 3.52 15.12
CA PRO A 10 24.32 3.00 16.47
C PRO A 10 22.93 2.80 17.09
N ASP A 11 22.86 1.91 18.07
CA ASP A 11 21.61 1.67 18.79
C ASP A 11 21.14 2.96 19.48
N GLY A 12 19.82 3.18 19.53
CA GLY A 12 19.23 4.42 20.04
C GLY A 12 19.36 5.64 19.12
N TYR A 13 19.95 5.52 17.91
CA TYR A 13 20.06 6.65 16.99
C TYR A 13 18.69 7.25 16.61
N TRP A 14 17.66 6.42 16.45
CA TRP A 14 16.35 6.84 15.97
C TRP A 14 15.50 7.43 17.09
N THR A 15 15.55 8.75 17.22
CA THR A 15 14.66 9.52 18.10
C THR A 15 13.42 10.00 17.31
N PRO A 16 12.29 10.33 17.99
CA PRO A 16 11.10 10.85 17.32
C PRO A 16 11.37 12.04 16.38
N SER A 17 12.28 12.94 16.76
CA SER A 17 12.66 14.10 15.93
C SER A 17 13.43 13.70 14.67
N ARG A 18 14.36 12.74 14.76
CA ARG A 18 15.12 12.22 13.60
C ARG A 18 14.20 11.45 12.66
N ILE A 19 13.30 10.64 13.21
CA ILE A 19 12.28 9.91 12.43
C ILE A 19 11.40 10.89 11.66
N ARG A 20 10.87 11.95 12.32
CA ARG A 20 10.08 12.99 11.64
C ARG A 20 10.85 13.65 10.49
N LYS A 21 12.12 13.99 10.71
CA LYS A 21 12.97 14.61 9.69
C LYS A 21 13.19 13.66 8.50
N GLU A 22 13.43 12.38 8.78
CA GLU A 22 13.65 11.37 7.74
C GLU A 22 12.37 11.08 6.94
N ALA A 23 11.23 10.89 7.63
CA ALA A 23 9.94 10.60 7.02
C ALA A 23 9.49 11.71 6.04
N LYS A 24 9.82 12.98 6.31
CA LYS A 24 9.52 14.11 5.41
C LYS A 24 10.13 14.00 4.01
N LYS A 25 11.19 13.19 3.83
CA LYS A 25 11.81 12.98 2.51
C LYS A 25 10.96 12.12 1.57
N TYR A 26 9.94 11.43 2.10
CA TYR A 26 9.17 10.43 1.38
C TYR A 26 7.71 10.87 1.23
N LYS A 27 7.16 10.64 0.02
CA LYS A 27 5.76 10.99 -0.31
C LYS A 27 4.76 9.89 0.03
N THR A 28 5.22 8.65 0.19
CA THR A 28 4.35 7.48 0.44
C THR A 28 4.97 6.58 1.51
N ARG A 29 4.13 5.88 2.30
CA ARG A 29 4.63 4.91 3.30
C ARG A 29 5.49 3.82 2.66
N THR A 30 5.16 3.38 1.44
CA THR A 30 5.94 2.38 0.69
C THR A 30 7.33 2.89 0.30
N SER A 31 7.46 4.16 -0.09
CA SER A 31 8.79 4.75 -0.37
C SER A 31 9.59 4.94 0.91
N PHE A 32 8.93 5.31 2.02
CA PHE A 32 9.57 5.45 3.32
C PHE A 32 10.16 4.13 3.84
N ILE A 33 9.38 3.03 3.84
CA ILE A 33 9.89 1.74 4.31
C ILE A 33 11.02 1.19 3.42
N LYS A 34 10.94 1.41 2.09
CA LYS A 34 11.99 0.96 1.16
C LYS A 34 13.28 1.78 1.28
N GLY A 35 13.16 3.09 1.49
CA GLY A 35 14.31 4.00 1.56
C GLY A 35 14.93 4.13 2.95
N ALA A 36 14.14 3.95 4.01
CA ALA A 36 14.57 4.13 5.39
C ALA A 36 13.88 3.10 6.32
N SER A 37 14.08 1.81 6.02
CA SER A 37 13.47 0.70 6.77
C SER A 37 13.74 0.74 8.28
N SER A 38 14.96 1.10 8.70
CA SER A 38 15.29 1.23 10.13
C SER A 38 14.52 2.36 10.80
N ALA A 39 14.35 3.50 10.13
CA ALA A 39 13.57 4.62 10.66
C ALA A 39 12.07 4.28 10.73
N TYR A 40 11.56 3.57 9.71
CA TYR A 40 10.18 3.09 9.68
C TYR A 40 9.89 2.12 10.82
N ASN A 41 10.78 1.14 11.05
CA ASN A 41 10.62 0.16 12.12
C ASN A 41 10.70 0.84 13.50
N ALA A 42 11.67 1.74 13.71
CA ALA A 42 11.75 2.53 14.94
C ALA A 42 10.48 3.38 15.17
N ALA A 43 9.90 3.97 14.11
CA ALA A 43 8.64 4.70 14.22
C ALA A 43 7.46 3.81 14.62
N ARG A 44 7.46 2.54 14.18
CA ARG A 44 6.45 1.53 14.55
C ARG A 44 6.62 1.09 16.01
N GLU A 45 7.84 0.82 16.45
CA GLU A 45 8.16 0.46 17.84
C GLU A 45 7.83 1.58 18.83
N LEU A 46 7.99 2.84 18.40
CA LEU A 46 7.61 4.02 19.17
C LEU A 46 6.14 4.43 19.02
N GLU A 47 5.33 3.69 18.26
CA GLU A 47 3.92 3.99 17.99
C GLU A 47 3.64 5.42 17.44
N ILE A 48 4.64 6.03 16.80
CA ILE A 48 4.52 7.37 16.20
C ILE A 48 4.35 7.33 14.68
N LEU A 49 4.31 6.13 14.09
CA LEU A 49 4.30 5.94 12.64
C LEU A 49 3.19 6.75 11.94
N ASP A 50 1.97 6.70 12.47
CA ASP A 50 0.85 7.44 11.87
C ASP A 50 1.01 8.95 11.97
N LYS A 51 1.58 9.45 13.08
CA LYS A 51 1.88 10.87 13.27
C LYS A 51 2.93 11.37 12.29
N VAL A 52 3.98 10.58 12.05
CA VAL A 52 5.09 10.98 11.15
C VAL A 52 4.79 10.75 9.68
N CYS A 53 3.75 9.97 9.36
CA CYS A 53 3.32 9.67 8.00
C CYS A 53 2.05 10.42 7.56
N VAL A 54 1.57 11.41 8.34
CA VAL A 54 0.33 12.15 8.03
C VAL A 54 0.36 12.86 6.67
N HIS A 55 1.53 13.33 6.23
CA HIS A 55 1.72 13.99 4.93
C HIS A 55 1.84 13.01 3.76
N MET A 56 1.87 11.71 4.01
CA MET A 56 2.11 10.70 2.99
C MET A 56 0.81 10.29 2.31
N ILE A 57 0.85 10.25 0.97
CA ILE A 57 -0.29 9.85 0.14
C ILE A 57 -0.57 8.36 0.38
N THR A 58 -1.82 8.05 0.71
CA THR A 58 -2.31 6.68 0.84
C THR A 58 -2.93 6.26 -0.49
N THR A 59 -2.31 5.31 -1.19
CA THR A 59 -2.83 4.75 -2.44
C THR A 59 -3.88 3.66 -2.21
N GLN A 60 -3.97 3.15 -0.99
CA GLN A 60 -4.89 2.08 -0.62
C GLN A 60 -6.29 2.62 -0.36
N LYS A 61 -7.29 1.95 -0.95
CA LYS A 61 -8.69 2.21 -0.61
C LYS A 61 -8.97 1.79 0.84
N PRO A 62 -9.87 2.50 1.55
CA PRO A 62 -10.18 2.18 2.94
C PRO A 62 -10.77 0.77 3.09
N LYS A 63 -10.70 0.22 4.31
CA LYS A 63 -11.30 -1.07 4.63
C LYS A 63 -12.81 -1.02 4.29
N GLY A 64 -13.31 -2.07 3.63
CA GLY A 64 -14.71 -2.15 3.21
C GLY A 64 -15.06 -1.42 1.92
N TYR A 65 -14.12 -0.71 1.27
CA TYR A 65 -14.40 0.03 0.03
C TYR A 65 -15.01 -0.82 -1.10
N TRP A 66 -14.61 -2.08 -1.23
CA TRP A 66 -15.11 -2.99 -2.26
C TRP A 66 -16.34 -3.75 -1.77
N THR A 67 -17.52 -3.21 -2.06
CA THR A 67 -18.83 -3.87 -1.89
C THR A 67 -19.18 -4.71 -3.12
N LYS A 68 -20.18 -5.59 -3.01
CA LYS A 68 -20.67 -6.40 -4.15
C LYS A 68 -21.01 -5.51 -5.35
N ASP A 69 -21.77 -4.45 -5.12
CA ASP A 69 -22.21 -3.52 -6.17
C ASP A 69 -21.04 -2.76 -6.79
N ARG A 70 -20.07 -2.32 -5.98
CA ARG A 70 -18.88 -1.63 -6.50
C ARG A 70 -18.01 -2.54 -7.34
N ILE A 71 -17.88 -3.82 -6.97
CA ILE A 71 -17.15 -4.80 -7.77
C ILE A 71 -17.84 -5.01 -9.12
N ILE A 72 -19.17 -5.17 -9.13
CA ILE A 72 -19.96 -5.32 -10.36
C ILE A 72 -19.87 -4.07 -11.23
N ASN A 73 -20.04 -2.89 -10.65
CA ASN A 73 -19.96 -1.62 -11.37
C ASN A 73 -18.56 -1.36 -11.94
N GLU A 74 -17.51 -1.75 -11.21
CA GLU A 74 -16.15 -1.68 -11.73
C GLU A 74 -15.94 -2.66 -12.89
N ALA A 75 -16.42 -3.91 -12.75
CA ALA A 75 -16.32 -4.92 -13.81
C ALA A 75 -16.98 -4.47 -15.11
N LYS A 76 -18.15 -3.81 -15.03
CA LYS A 76 -18.90 -3.27 -16.18
C LYS A 76 -18.15 -2.18 -16.98
N LYS A 77 -17.09 -1.59 -16.44
CA LYS A 77 -16.26 -0.61 -17.18
C LYS A 77 -15.39 -1.26 -18.25
N TYR A 78 -15.22 -2.57 -18.21
CA TYR A 78 -14.31 -3.31 -19.07
C TYR A 78 -15.09 -4.15 -20.09
N LYS A 79 -14.52 -4.32 -21.28
CA LYS A 79 -15.13 -5.12 -22.35
C LYS A 79 -14.91 -6.62 -22.15
N THR A 80 -13.74 -7.00 -21.62
CA THR A 80 -13.35 -8.40 -21.45
C THR A 80 -12.97 -8.71 -20.01
N LEU A 81 -13.11 -9.97 -19.62
CA LEU A 81 -12.64 -10.46 -18.32
C LEU A 81 -11.13 -10.29 -18.16
N ALA A 82 -10.36 -10.40 -19.25
CA ALA A 82 -8.91 -10.21 -19.23
C ALA A 82 -8.54 -8.76 -18.88
N ASP A 83 -9.21 -7.77 -19.48
CA ASP A 83 -8.99 -6.36 -19.16
C ASP A 83 -9.38 -6.05 -17.72
N PHE A 84 -10.52 -6.58 -17.24
CA PHE A 84 -10.92 -6.41 -15.86
C PHE A 84 -9.91 -7.02 -14.88
N ARG A 85 -9.35 -8.19 -15.18
CA ARG A 85 -8.31 -8.82 -14.34
C ARG A 85 -7.03 -8.00 -14.28
N ARG A 86 -6.63 -7.38 -15.40
CA ARG A 86 -5.39 -6.60 -15.52
C ARG A 86 -5.53 -5.22 -14.89
N GLU A 87 -6.51 -4.46 -15.32
CA GLU A 87 -6.69 -3.04 -14.96
C GLU A 87 -7.56 -2.88 -13.70
N GLY A 88 -8.64 -3.65 -13.60
CA GLY A 88 -9.54 -3.70 -12.44
C GLY A 88 -9.09 -4.69 -11.35
N SER A 89 -7.80 -5.03 -11.31
CA SER A 89 -7.25 -6.12 -10.49
C SER A 89 -7.61 -6.03 -9.00
N ALA A 90 -7.72 -4.81 -8.45
CA ALA A 90 -8.13 -4.59 -7.06
C ALA A 90 -9.58 -5.04 -6.79
N ALA A 91 -10.50 -4.72 -7.70
CA ALA A 91 -11.91 -5.14 -7.64
C ALA A 91 -12.04 -6.64 -7.89
N TYR A 92 -11.33 -7.17 -8.89
CA TYR A 92 -11.32 -8.61 -9.19
C TYR A 92 -10.86 -9.44 -7.98
N LYS A 93 -9.73 -9.06 -7.36
CA LYS A 93 -9.23 -9.72 -6.14
C LYS A 93 -10.21 -9.57 -4.97
N ALA A 94 -10.90 -8.44 -4.87
CA ALA A 94 -11.92 -8.24 -3.84
C ALA A 94 -13.16 -9.12 -4.05
N GLY A 95 -13.53 -9.40 -5.30
CA GLY A 95 -14.58 -10.35 -5.68
C GLY A 95 -14.17 -11.80 -5.45
N TYR A 96 -12.91 -12.15 -5.74
CA TYR A 96 -12.34 -13.47 -5.41
C TYR A 96 -12.47 -13.78 -3.92
N ARG A 97 -12.05 -12.85 -3.04
CA ARG A 97 -12.16 -12.99 -1.57
C ARG A 97 -13.60 -13.00 -1.04
N ARG A 98 -14.60 -12.81 -1.89
CA ARG A 98 -16.03 -12.76 -1.57
C ARG A 98 -16.82 -13.82 -2.34
N ASP A 99 -16.14 -14.79 -2.95
CA ASP A 99 -16.74 -15.87 -3.75
C ASP A 99 -17.63 -15.38 -4.91
N MET A 100 -17.36 -14.18 -5.44
CA MET A 100 -18.16 -13.56 -6.50
C MET A 100 -17.66 -13.90 -7.92
N LEU A 101 -16.69 -14.81 -8.07
CA LEU A 101 -16.11 -15.10 -9.39
C LEU A 101 -17.14 -15.59 -10.40
N SER A 102 -18.09 -16.43 -9.98
CA SER A 102 -19.17 -16.91 -10.86
C SER A 102 -20.02 -15.75 -11.38
N THR A 103 -20.41 -14.82 -10.50
CA THR A 103 -21.17 -13.62 -10.85
C THR A 103 -20.38 -12.72 -11.79
N ILE A 104 -19.10 -12.48 -11.49
CA ILE A 104 -18.21 -11.66 -12.33
C ILE A 104 -18.06 -12.29 -13.71
N ASN A 105 -17.79 -13.60 -13.81
CA ASN A 105 -17.61 -14.29 -15.07
C ASN A 105 -18.88 -14.22 -15.95
N LYS A 106 -20.07 -14.26 -15.35
CA LYS A 106 -21.35 -14.09 -16.07
C LYS A 106 -21.53 -12.70 -16.69
N LEU A 107 -20.80 -11.68 -16.24
CA LEU A 107 -20.87 -10.31 -16.81
C LEU A 107 -20.15 -10.15 -18.15
N PHE A 108 -19.25 -11.08 -18.50
CA PHE A 108 -18.41 -11.01 -19.70
C PHE A 108 -18.72 -12.15 -20.69
N LYS A 109 -19.87 -12.81 -20.54
CA LYS A 109 -20.36 -13.83 -21.45
C LYS A 109 -21.18 -13.23 -22.58
#